data_AF-A0A7K0G4L4-F1
#
_entry.id   AF-A0A7K0G4L4-F1
#
_cell.length_a   1.000
_cell.length_b   1.000
_cell.length_c   1.000
_cell.angle_alpha   90.00
_cell.angle_beta   90.00
_cell.angle_gamma   90.00
#
_symmetry.space_group_name_H-M   'P 1'
#
loop_
_entity.id
_entity.type
_entity.pdbx_description
1 polymer ?
#
loop_
_entity_poly.entity_id
_entity_poly.type
_entity_poly.pdbx_seq_one_letter_code
_entity_poly.pdbx_strand_id
1 'polypeptide(L)'
;MEQHIQHNSGPIADGDGRVFTAIVNQYCLEFSSWTRYMGISKYHEPLAKALRKSSLDLHLKINFPASGAAVFIPLVYFSEIGNHVFQFPGFAIDVEKDEVTGIDVTQFLELAVAEVQVLYPEWPPIDQALSSSHALAIAGQKIICHTALEERFFPVIERFKSMAMGDQSLLHDLATSWFRQYLNGIMEQPLTQSELDEVFLLVSFLGNQKILEEREMLKDVYLRLQSFLQQEHGEAIKTLLQQRRVEIKGDLFSCAGQYVRSVYNPLHQYFYSSKLLVPTSNAQVYYRYFAQEAVAISIRPFDLEKDLPMVHQWFHSDHAKTIWKMDWSLKALEDFYRTLLAEGISHSYIGEVNGEATFNFEIYWAARDILGDYYDVLPSDYGTHLFIAPTDKQKKFPSLITRTIVEWLFMQPEVGRLVGEGSVESRAALMNKVQVGFKLQHIIEMPHKKAYLNFCLREWYWEKFPQNHHHSLKTFINEHN
;
A
#
# COMPACT_ATOMS: atom_id res chain seq x y z
N MET A 1 -23.45 -6.22 -0.91
CA MET A 1 -23.96 -6.56 -2.25
C MET A 1 -22.89 -7.42 -2.88
N GLU A 2 -23.09 -8.73 -2.84
CA GLU A 2 -22.13 -9.73 -3.35
C GLU A 2 -21.91 -9.46 -4.85
N GLN A 3 -20.73 -8.96 -5.20
CA GLN A 3 -20.34 -8.84 -6.60
C GLN A 3 -19.97 -10.23 -7.09
N HIS A 4 -20.80 -10.77 -7.97
CA HIS A 4 -20.44 -11.86 -8.86
C HIS A 4 -19.18 -11.43 -9.65
N ILE A 5 -18.02 -11.82 -9.16
CA ILE A 5 -16.78 -11.82 -9.93
C ILE A 5 -16.97 -12.91 -10.99
N GLN A 6 -17.24 -12.50 -12.23
CA GLN A 6 -17.18 -13.41 -13.37
C GLN A 6 -15.85 -14.18 -13.30
N HIS A 7 -15.91 -15.50 -13.51
CA HIS A 7 -14.75 -16.30 -13.86
C HIS A 7 -14.16 -15.76 -15.17
N ASN A 8 -13.33 -14.73 -15.07
CA ASN A 8 -12.41 -14.35 -16.13
C ASN A 8 -11.24 -15.32 -16.03
N SER A 9 -11.32 -16.41 -16.79
CA SER A 9 -10.15 -16.87 -17.50
C SER A 9 -9.70 -15.72 -18.42
N GLY A 10 -8.95 -14.77 -17.85
CA GLY A 10 -8.47 -13.60 -18.58
C GLY A 10 -7.60 -14.04 -19.76
N PRO A 11 -7.59 -13.27 -20.86
CA PRO A 11 -6.82 -13.63 -22.04
C PRO A 11 -5.35 -13.67 -21.62
N ILE A 12 -4.69 -14.81 -21.87
CA ILE A 12 -3.25 -14.87 -21.92
C ILE A 12 -2.84 -13.71 -22.83
N ALA A 13 -2.10 -12.74 -22.29
CA ALA A 13 -1.53 -11.69 -23.11
C ALA A 13 -0.82 -12.35 -24.30
N ASP A 14 -1.04 -11.82 -25.50
CA ASP A 14 -0.25 -12.20 -26.66
C ASP A 14 1.26 -12.00 -26.37
N GLY A 15 2.13 -12.46 -27.28
CA GLY A 15 3.58 -12.37 -27.07
C GLY A 15 4.02 -10.97 -26.65
N ASP A 16 3.43 -9.93 -27.26
CA ASP A 16 3.74 -8.52 -26.99
C ASP A 16 3.26 -8.07 -25.60
N GLY A 17 2.05 -8.46 -25.18
CA GLY A 17 1.55 -8.10 -23.85
C GLY A 17 2.29 -8.81 -22.70
N ARG A 18 2.82 -10.03 -22.91
CA ARG A 18 3.70 -10.70 -21.91
C ARG A 18 5.02 -9.94 -21.74
N VAL A 19 5.62 -9.50 -22.84
CA VAL A 19 6.85 -8.71 -22.83
C VAL A 19 6.62 -7.38 -22.12
N PHE A 20 5.52 -6.68 -22.45
CA PHE A 20 5.22 -5.40 -21.80
C PHE A 20 4.95 -5.57 -20.30
N THR A 21 4.23 -6.63 -19.89
CA THR A 21 4.04 -6.97 -18.47
C THR A 21 5.36 -7.15 -17.73
N ALA A 22 6.30 -7.92 -18.30
CA ALA A 22 7.60 -8.17 -17.68
C ALA A 22 8.44 -6.89 -17.54
N ILE A 23 8.40 -5.99 -18.53
CA ILE A 23 9.08 -4.69 -18.48
C ILE A 23 8.48 -3.79 -17.40
N VAL A 24 7.15 -3.68 -17.34
CA VAL A 24 6.47 -2.82 -16.36
C VAL A 24 6.71 -3.34 -14.95
N ASN A 25 6.60 -4.65 -14.73
CA ASN A 25 6.93 -5.25 -13.42
C ASN A 25 8.38 -4.96 -13.02
N GLN A 26 9.34 -5.09 -13.95
CA GLN A 26 10.73 -4.78 -13.65
C GLN A 26 10.94 -3.30 -13.32
N TYR A 27 10.32 -2.40 -14.10
CA TYR A 27 10.38 -0.96 -13.82
C TYR A 27 9.82 -0.65 -12.42
N CYS A 28 8.66 -1.20 -12.07
CA CYS A 28 8.04 -1.00 -10.76
C CYS A 28 8.87 -1.55 -9.60
N LEU A 29 9.62 -2.63 -9.82
CA LEU A 29 10.53 -3.19 -8.82
C LEU A 29 11.75 -2.29 -8.58
N GLU A 30 12.22 -1.60 -9.62
CA GLU A 30 13.45 -0.83 -9.58
C GLU A 30 13.27 0.66 -9.32
N PHE A 31 12.09 1.21 -9.57
CA PHE A 31 11.81 2.66 -9.51
C PHE A 31 10.51 2.92 -8.75
N SER A 32 10.39 4.11 -8.14
CA SER A 32 9.28 4.46 -7.24
C SER A 32 8.29 5.47 -7.83
N SER A 33 8.45 5.89 -9.08
CA SER A 33 7.58 6.87 -9.75
C SER A 33 6.24 6.28 -10.20
N TRP A 34 5.66 5.37 -9.42
CA TRP A 34 4.41 4.70 -9.75
C TRP A 34 3.56 4.48 -8.51
N THR A 35 2.26 4.33 -8.76
CA THR A 35 1.21 4.12 -7.75
C THR A 35 0.06 3.34 -8.38
N ARG A 36 -0.91 2.90 -7.58
CA ARG A 36 -2.22 2.45 -8.08
C ARG A 36 -3.21 3.59 -8.15
N TYR A 37 -4.19 3.45 -9.02
CA TYR A 37 -5.27 4.41 -9.22
C TYR A 37 -6.61 3.69 -9.31
N MET A 38 -7.60 4.11 -8.52
CA MET A 38 -8.93 3.49 -8.50
C MET A 38 -10.05 4.33 -9.14
N GLY A 39 -10.89 3.63 -9.89
CA GLY A 39 -12.13 4.11 -10.47
C GLY A 39 -11.94 5.11 -11.60
N ILE A 40 -13.02 5.80 -11.94
CA ILE A 40 -13.08 6.78 -13.03
C ILE A 40 -13.07 8.18 -12.44
N SER A 41 -12.15 9.05 -12.87
CA SER A 41 -12.15 10.46 -12.44
C SER A 41 -13.46 11.16 -12.79
N LYS A 42 -13.95 11.98 -11.87
CA LYS A 42 -15.11 12.85 -12.02
C LYS A 42 -14.73 14.26 -12.46
N TYR A 43 -13.55 14.74 -12.06
CA TYR A 43 -13.09 16.11 -12.27
C TYR A 43 -11.98 16.22 -13.35
N HIS A 44 -11.67 15.13 -14.06
CA HIS A 44 -10.70 15.10 -15.17
C HIS A 44 -11.27 14.34 -16.38
N GLU A 45 -12.06 15.01 -17.23
CA GLU A 45 -12.83 14.35 -18.29
C GLU A 45 -11.99 13.58 -19.34
N PRO A 46 -10.84 14.10 -19.85
CA PRO A 46 -10.00 13.36 -20.78
C PRO A 46 -9.51 12.02 -20.20
N LEU A 47 -9.03 12.03 -18.95
CA LEU A 47 -8.64 10.83 -18.22
C LEU A 47 -9.85 9.91 -18.00
N ALA A 48 -10.99 10.45 -17.56
CA ALA A 48 -12.21 9.69 -17.35
C ALA A 48 -12.66 8.92 -18.59
N LYS A 49 -12.62 9.57 -19.76
CA LYS A 49 -12.94 8.96 -21.06
C LYS A 49 -11.97 7.83 -21.43
N ALA A 50 -10.69 7.97 -21.07
CA ALA A 50 -9.68 6.93 -21.31
C ALA A 50 -9.89 5.73 -20.38
N LEU A 51 -10.04 5.97 -19.08
CA LEU A 51 -10.28 4.93 -18.07
C LEU A 51 -11.55 4.12 -18.34
N ARG A 52 -12.63 4.74 -18.84
CA ARG A 52 -13.86 4.01 -19.21
C ARG A 52 -13.64 2.97 -20.32
N LYS A 53 -12.59 3.09 -21.13
CA LYS A 53 -12.30 2.13 -22.22
C LYS A 53 -11.64 0.84 -21.73
N SER A 54 -10.96 0.85 -20.59
CA SER A 54 -10.22 -0.32 -20.11
C SER A 54 -11.06 -1.37 -19.39
N SER A 55 -12.33 -1.08 -19.07
CA SER A 55 -13.28 -1.98 -18.37
C SER A 55 -12.89 -2.48 -16.96
N LEU A 56 -11.71 -2.12 -16.46
CA LEU A 56 -11.26 -2.37 -15.07
C LEU A 56 -11.34 -1.10 -14.22
N ASP A 57 -11.61 -1.29 -12.93
CA ASP A 57 -11.66 -0.22 -11.93
C ASP A 57 -10.29 0.09 -11.28
N LEU A 58 -9.26 -0.69 -11.57
CA LEU A 58 -7.93 -0.51 -11.01
C LEU A 58 -6.90 -0.37 -12.14
N HIS A 59 -6.01 0.60 -11.97
CA HIS A 59 -4.91 0.87 -12.89
C HIS A 59 -3.62 1.05 -12.13
N LEU A 60 -2.52 0.68 -12.77
CA LEU A 60 -1.21 1.19 -12.42
C LEU A 60 -1.05 2.58 -13.05
N LYS A 61 -0.62 3.56 -12.27
CA LYS A 61 -0.31 4.91 -12.70
C LYS A 61 1.19 5.15 -12.52
N ILE A 62 1.91 5.40 -13.61
CA ILE A 62 3.34 5.72 -13.61
C ILE A 62 3.52 7.16 -14.08
N ASN A 63 4.20 7.98 -13.28
CA ASN A 63 4.47 9.37 -13.63
C ASN A 63 5.87 9.49 -14.24
N PHE A 64 5.96 10.20 -15.35
CA PHE A 64 7.21 10.57 -16.02
C PHE A 64 7.34 12.11 -16.10
N PRO A 65 7.57 12.81 -14.96
CA PRO A 65 7.77 14.25 -14.92
C PRO A 65 8.75 14.81 -15.94
N ALA A 66 9.84 14.10 -16.26
CA ALA A 66 10.84 14.53 -17.23
C ALA A 66 10.26 14.74 -18.64
N SER A 67 9.18 14.02 -18.97
CA SER A 67 8.47 14.12 -20.25
C SER A 67 7.08 14.74 -20.12
N GLY A 68 6.67 15.15 -18.91
CA GLY A 68 5.33 15.67 -18.66
C GLY A 68 4.21 14.65 -18.92
N ALA A 69 4.49 13.35 -18.77
CA ALA A 69 3.56 12.28 -19.09
C ALA A 69 3.13 11.48 -17.84
N ALA A 70 1.92 10.95 -17.86
CA ALA A 70 1.49 9.91 -16.92
C ALA A 70 0.91 8.72 -17.69
N VAL A 71 1.33 7.51 -17.35
CA VAL A 71 0.93 6.27 -18.00
C VAL A 71 -0.03 5.51 -17.11
N PHE A 72 -1.13 5.05 -17.69
CA PHE A 72 -2.14 4.25 -17.02
C PHE A 72 -2.25 2.89 -17.70
N ILE A 73 -2.04 1.83 -16.91
CA ILE A 73 -2.12 0.44 -17.37
C ILE A 73 -3.18 -0.29 -16.56
N PRO A 74 -4.23 -0.84 -17.20
CA PRO A 74 -5.26 -1.60 -16.50
C PRO A 74 -4.66 -2.75 -15.70
N LEU A 75 -4.98 -2.81 -14.41
CA LEU A 75 -4.37 -3.72 -13.43
C LEU A 75 -5.36 -4.83 -13.07
N VAL A 76 -5.09 -6.04 -13.54
CA VAL A 76 -5.91 -7.25 -13.28
C VAL A 76 -5.59 -7.83 -11.91
N TYR A 77 -4.30 -7.84 -11.56
CA TYR A 77 -3.80 -8.42 -10.33
C TYR A 77 -2.65 -7.59 -9.77
N PHE A 78 -2.78 -7.14 -8.52
CA PHE A 78 -1.69 -6.54 -7.76
C PHE A 78 -1.02 -7.62 -6.91
N SER A 79 0.31 -7.59 -6.88
CA SER A 79 1.14 -8.56 -6.19
C SER A 79 2.02 -7.82 -5.19
N GLU A 80 2.02 -8.27 -3.94
CA GLU A 80 2.83 -7.71 -2.85
C GLU A 80 4.33 -7.93 -3.06
N ILE A 81 4.71 -8.83 -3.97
CA ILE A 81 6.09 -9.10 -4.36
C ILE A 81 6.48 -8.50 -5.72
N GLY A 82 5.60 -7.73 -6.36
CA GLY A 82 5.91 -6.99 -7.60
C GLY A 82 5.66 -7.73 -8.92
N ASN A 83 5.02 -8.90 -8.90
CA ASN A 83 4.64 -9.65 -10.10
C ASN A 83 3.18 -9.38 -10.47
N HIS A 84 2.91 -8.16 -10.92
CA HIS A 84 1.56 -7.73 -11.27
C HIS A 84 1.09 -8.35 -12.60
N VAL A 85 -0.22 -8.39 -12.80
CA VAL A 85 -0.83 -8.78 -14.08
C VAL A 85 -1.64 -7.62 -14.64
N PHE A 86 -1.37 -7.30 -15.90
CA PHE A 86 -1.99 -6.18 -16.60
C PHE A 86 -2.89 -6.66 -17.74
N GLN A 87 -3.79 -5.78 -18.15
CA GLN A 87 -4.55 -5.91 -19.39
C GLN A 87 -4.20 -4.75 -20.32
N PHE A 88 -3.76 -5.07 -21.54
CA PHE A 88 -3.45 -4.07 -22.56
C PHE A 88 -4.62 -3.89 -23.55
N PRO A 89 -4.72 -2.73 -24.22
CA PRO A 89 -3.77 -1.61 -24.24
C PRO A 89 -3.82 -0.74 -22.99
N GLY A 90 -2.66 -0.19 -22.60
CA GLY A 90 -2.56 0.96 -21.71
C GLY A 90 -2.66 2.27 -22.49
N PHE A 91 -2.58 3.40 -21.79
CA PHE A 91 -2.53 4.72 -22.42
C PHE A 91 -1.62 5.68 -21.66
N ALA A 92 -1.13 6.71 -22.35
CA ALA A 92 -0.44 7.85 -21.76
C ALA A 92 -1.33 9.09 -21.81
N ILE A 93 -1.15 9.99 -20.85
CA ILE A 93 -1.70 11.35 -20.88
C ILE A 93 -0.55 12.36 -20.80
N ASP A 94 -0.54 13.33 -21.72
CA ASP A 94 0.26 14.55 -21.58
C ASP A 94 -0.40 15.41 -20.50
N VAL A 95 0.29 15.63 -19.39
CA VAL A 95 -0.26 16.25 -18.18
C VAL A 95 -0.57 17.73 -18.41
N GLU A 96 0.14 18.40 -19.32
CA GLU A 96 -0.08 19.81 -19.63
C GLU A 96 -1.19 20.00 -20.66
N LYS A 97 -1.20 19.16 -21.71
CA LYS A 97 -2.16 19.28 -22.82
C LYS A 97 -3.47 18.53 -22.56
N ASP A 98 -3.52 17.69 -21.54
CA ASP A 98 -4.63 16.76 -21.27
C ASP A 98 -4.95 15.86 -22.49
N GLU A 99 -3.93 15.56 -23.32
CA GLU A 99 -4.05 14.72 -24.52
C GLU A 99 -3.76 13.26 -24.19
N VAL A 100 -4.67 12.35 -24.60
CA VAL A 100 -4.54 10.91 -24.36
C VAL A 100 -4.10 10.19 -25.62
N THR A 101 -3.04 9.40 -25.51
CA THR A 101 -2.49 8.57 -26.59
C THR A 101 -2.38 7.11 -26.15
N GLY A 102 -2.42 6.18 -27.11
CA GLY A 102 -2.05 4.79 -26.82
C GLY A 102 -0.57 4.71 -26.47
N ILE A 103 -0.20 3.73 -25.65
CA ILE A 103 1.19 3.47 -25.30
C ILE A 103 1.56 2.02 -25.61
N ASP A 104 2.66 1.84 -26.33
CA ASP A 104 3.31 0.55 -26.52
C ASP A 104 4.59 0.42 -25.69
N VAL A 105 5.20 -0.76 -25.75
CA VAL A 105 6.41 -1.08 -24.99
C VAL A 105 7.61 -0.20 -25.36
N THR A 106 7.71 0.22 -26.63
CA THR A 106 8.81 1.06 -27.09
C THR A 106 8.66 2.43 -26.47
N GLN A 107 7.50 3.06 -26.65
CA GLN A 107 7.16 4.38 -26.10
C GLN A 107 7.32 4.43 -24.58
N PHE A 108 6.91 3.37 -23.88
CA PHE A 108 7.12 3.26 -22.44
C PHE A 108 8.60 3.29 -22.04
N LEU A 109 9.45 2.54 -22.76
CA LEU A 109 10.89 2.54 -22.50
C LEU A 109 11.54 3.90 -22.80
N GLU A 110 11.06 4.64 -23.82
CA GLU A 110 11.56 6.00 -24.09
C GLU A 110 11.29 6.94 -22.90
N LEU A 111 10.06 6.91 -22.38
CA LEU A 111 9.67 7.68 -21.19
C LEU A 111 10.49 7.25 -19.96
N ALA A 112 10.68 5.95 -19.77
CA ALA A 112 11.44 5.41 -18.65
C ALA A 112 12.92 5.82 -18.70
N VAL A 113 13.56 5.75 -19.87
CA VAL A 113 14.95 6.19 -20.04
C VAL A 113 15.09 7.68 -19.76
N ALA A 114 14.20 8.52 -20.30
CA ALA A 114 14.23 9.97 -20.08
C ALA A 114 14.09 10.32 -18.59
N GLU A 115 13.17 9.66 -17.89
CA GLU A 115 12.94 9.88 -16.46
C GLU A 115 14.12 9.43 -15.61
N VAL A 116 14.64 8.23 -15.86
CA VAL A 116 15.77 7.68 -15.10
C VAL A 116 17.04 8.52 -15.28
N GLN A 117 17.29 9.05 -16.48
CA GLN A 117 18.42 9.94 -16.73
C GLN A 117 18.34 11.24 -15.90
N VAL A 118 17.14 11.74 -15.59
CA VAL A 118 16.92 12.93 -14.75
C VAL A 118 17.01 12.59 -13.26
N LEU A 119 16.44 11.46 -12.85
CA LEU A 119 16.49 11.01 -11.45
C LEU A 119 17.90 10.63 -11.00
N TYR A 120 18.72 10.14 -11.92
CA TYR A 120 20.08 9.67 -11.67
C TYR A 120 21.08 10.37 -12.61
N PRO A 121 21.31 11.68 -12.44
CA PRO A 121 22.19 12.47 -13.32
C PRO A 121 23.65 12.01 -13.27
N GLU A 122 24.04 11.23 -12.25
CA GLU A 122 25.36 10.62 -12.13
C GLU A 122 25.56 9.39 -13.03
N TRP A 123 24.49 8.83 -13.58
CA TRP A 123 24.58 7.72 -14.52
C TRP A 123 25.14 8.19 -15.86
N PRO A 124 25.94 7.34 -16.55
CA PRO A 124 26.37 7.67 -17.90
C PRO A 124 25.14 7.84 -18.82
N PRO A 125 25.26 8.65 -19.90
CA PRO A 125 24.19 8.81 -20.87
C PRO A 125 23.63 7.46 -21.32
N ILE A 126 22.35 7.23 -21.08
CA ILE A 126 21.68 5.98 -21.41
C ILE A 126 21.38 5.96 -22.92
N ASP A 127 22.03 5.07 -23.67
CA ASP A 127 21.70 4.85 -25.08
C ASP A 127 20.33 4.17 -25.17
N GLN A 128 19.36 4.88 -25.77
CA GLN A 128 17.97 4.45 -25.82
C GLN A 128 17.77 3.15 -26.61
N ALA A 129 18.46 2.97 -27.73
CA ALA A 129 18.28 1.79 -28.58
C ALA A 129 18.92 0.54 -27.95
N LEU A 130 20.12 0.70 -27.39
CA LEU A 130 20.81 -0.34 -26.63
C LEU A 130 20.00 -0.75 -25.40
N SER A 131 19.50 0.24 -24.64
CA SER A 131 18.75 0.01 -23.41
C SER A 131 17.41 -0.65 -23.66
N SER A 132 16.72 -0.27 -24.74
CA SER A 132 15.47 -0.92 -25.13
C SER A 132 15.70 -2.38 -25.51
N SER A 133 16.75 -2.66 -26.29
CA SER A 133 17.12 -4.03 -26.67
C SER A 133 17.50 -4.88 -25.46
N HIS A 134 18.25 -4.31 -24.52
CA HIS A 134 18.63 -4.96 -23.26
C HIS A 134 17.42 -5.24 -22.38
N ALA A 135 16.53 -4.26 -22.19
CA ALA A 135 15.30 -4.42 -21.42
C ALA A 135 14.40 -5.55 -21.97
N LEU A 136 14.27 -5.65 -23.30
CA LEU A 136 13.55 -6.74 -23.96
C LEU A 136 14.19 -8.11 -23.71
N ALA A 137 15.53 -8.19 -23.67
CA ALA A 137 16.24 -9.42 -23.35
C ALA A 137 16.01 -9.85 -21.88
N ILE A 138 16.06 -8.91 -20.93
CA ILE A 138 15.73 -9.15 -19.51
C ILE A 138 14.29 -9.63 -19.37
N ALA A 139 13.34 -8.99 -20.07
CA ALA A 139 11.94 -9.40 -20.09
C ALA A 139 11.78 -10.85 -20.59
N GLY A 140 12.47 -11.21 -21.68
CA GLY A 140 12.48 -12.57 -22.21
C GLY A 140 12.99 -13.61 -21.21
N GLN A 141 14.09 -13.31 -20.49
CA GLN A 141 14.61 -14.19 -19.44
C GLN A 141 13.60 -14.38 -18.30
N LYS A 142 12.97 -13.31 -17.84
CA LYS A 142 11.93 -13.40 -16.81
C LYS A 142 10.75 -14.26 -17.25
N ILE A 143 10.26 -14.05 -18.47
CA ILE A 143 9.15 -14.87 -19.01
C ILE A 143 9.51 -16.36 -19.00
N ILE A 144 10.74 -16.72 -19.38
CA ILE A 144 11.21 -18.11 -19.34
C ILE A 144 11.19 -18.65 -17.91
N CYS A 145 11.74 -17.93 -16.94
CA CYS A 145 11.76 -18.35 -15.53
C CYS A 145 10.34 -18.54 -14.97
N HIS A 146 9.44 -17.59 -15.22
CA HIS A 146 8.04 -17.69 -14.79
C HIS A 146 7.34 -18.89 -15.45
N THR A 147 7.53 -19.10 -16.76
CA THR A 147 6.93 -20.22 -17.49
C THR A 147 7.41 -21.57 -16.94
N ALA A 148 8.71 -21.70 -16.65
CA ALA A 148 9.27 -22.93 -16.07
C ALA A 148 8.70 -23.25 -14.67
N LEU A 149 8.47 -22.21 -13.85
CA LEU A 149 7.80 -22.37 -12.56
C LEU A 149 6.35 -22.82 -12.74
N GLU A 150 5.61 -22.15 -13.63
CA GLU A 150 4.22 -22.51 -13.95
C GLU A 150 4.12 -23.97 -14.40
N GLU A 151 4.94 -24.40 -15.36
CA GLU A 151 4.97 -25.79 -15.85
C GLU A 151 5.25 -26.81 -14.74
N ARG A 152 6.13 -26.46 -13.78
CA ARG A 152 6.47 -27.32 -12.64
C ARG A 152 5.31 -27.49 -11.66
N PHE A 153 4.59 -26.43 -11.33
CA PHE A 153 3.56 -26.44 -10.28
C PHE A 153 2.12 -26.58 -10.82
N PHE A 154 1.89 -26.36 -12.11
CA PHE A 154 0.57 -26.48 -12.74
C PHE A 154 -0.08 -27.85 -12.51
N PRO A 155 0.61 -29.00 -12.67
CA PRO A 155 -0.01 -30.31 -12.41
C PRO A 155 -0.46 -30.51 -10.96
N VAL A 156 0.25 -29.89 -10.01
CA VAL A 156 -0.08 -29.95 -8.58
C VAL A 156 -1.38 -29.19 -8.31
N ILE A 157 -1.52 -27.99 -8.90
CA ILE A 157 -2.72 -27.16 -8.78
C ILE A 157 -3.94 -27.82 -9.43
N GLU A 158 -3.80 -28.36 -10.63
CA GLU A 158 -4.91 -29.02 -11.32
C GLU A 158 -5.40 -30.26 -10.56
N ARG A 159 -4.51 -30.96 -9.85
CA ARG A 159 -4.91 -32.02 -8.93
C ARG A 159 -5.78 -31.49 -7.79
N PHE A 160 -5.42 -30.36 -7.17
CA PHE A 160 -6.24 -29.76 -6.11
C PHE A 160 -7.59 -29.28 -6.60
N LYS A 161 -7.64 -28.61 -7.77
CA LYS A 161 -8.91 -28.19 -8.38
C LYS A 161 -9.82 -29.37 -8.68
N SER A 162 -9.25 -30.46 -9.19
CA SER A 162 -9.98 -31.72 -9.45
C SER A 162 -10.52 -32.33 -8.15
N MET A 163 -9.69 -32.44 -7.10
CA MET A 163 -10.10 -32.96 -5.79
C MET A 163 -11.16 -32.09 -5.11
N ALA A 164 -11.09 -30.77 -5.29
CA ALA A 164 -12.03 -29.82 -4.73
C ALA A 164 -13.40 -29.86 -5.41
N MET A 165 -13.50 -30.40 -6.63
CA MET A 165 -14.75 -30.51 -7.40
C MET A 165 -15.55 -29.18 -7.48
N GLY A 166 -14.84 -28.05 -7.55
CA GLY A 166 -15.42 -26.71 -7.60
C GLY A 166 -15.70 -26.05 -6.25
N ASP A 167 -15.46 -26.74 -5.12
CA ASP A 167 -15.54 -26.16 -3.78
C ASP A 167 -14.31 -25.28 -3.49
N GLN A 168 -14.52 -23.96 -3.41
CA GLN A 168 -13.45 -23.00 -3.17
C GLN A 168 -12.85 -23.11 -1.77
N SER A 169 -13.63 -23.48 -0.75
CA SER A 169 -13.11 -23.66 0.60
C SER A 169 -12.20 -24.89 0.66
N LEU A 170 -12.61 -25.99 0.04
CA LEU A 170 -11.79 -27.19 -0.02
C LEU A 170 -10.53 -26.98 -0.85
N LEU A 171 -10.61 -26.25 -1.97
CA LEU A 171 -9.45 -25.86 -2.78
C LEU A 171 -8.45 -25.05 -1.94
N HIS A 172 -8.94 -24.06 -1.19
CA HIS A 172 -8.15 -23.23 -0.30
C HIS A 172 -7.45 -24.06 0.79
N ASP A 173 -8.17 -24.97 1.45
CA ASP A 173 -7.62 -25.81 2.52
C ASP A 173 -6.53 -26.77 1.99
N LEU A 174 -6.79 -27.42 0.85
CA LEU A 174 -5.82 -28.31 0.19
C LEU A 174 -4.55 -27.55 -0.20
N ALA A 175 -4.70 -26.39 -0.84
CA ALA A 175 -3.57 -25.56 -1.27
C ALA A 175 -2.79 -25.01 -0.07
N THR A 176 -3.47 -24.55 0.99
CA THR A 176 -2.82 -24.06 2.22
C THR A 176 -2.01 -25.16 2.89
N SER A 177 -2.60 -26.35 3.06
CA SER A 177 -1.90 -27.49 3.64
C SER A 177 -0.67 -27.88 2.82
N TRP A 178 -0.80 -27.92 1.49
CA TRP A 178 0.31 -28.23 0.60
C TRP A 178 1.41 -27.16 0.66
N PHE A 179 1.06 -25.88 0.60
CA PHE A 179 2.02 -24.78 0.61
C PHE A 179 2.86 -24.80 1.90
N ARG A 180 2.21 -25.00 3.06
CA ARG A 180 2.91 -25.14 4.35
C ARG A 180 3.82 -26.37 4.39
N GLN A 181 3.41 -27.49 3.81
CA GLN A 181 4.27 -28.68 3.68
C GLN A 181 5.46 -28.43 2.76
N TYR A 182 5.25 -27.73 1.65
CA TYR A 182 6.31 -27.32 0.73
C TYR A 182 7.34 -26.43 1.46
N LEU A 183 6.89 -25.42 2.20
CA LEU A 183 7.77 -24.57 3.02
C LEU A 183 8.56 -25.39 4.06
N ASN A 184 7.93 -26.38 4.70
CA ASN A 184 8.63 -27.24 5.65
C ASN A 184 9.75 -28.04 4.99
N GLY A 185 9.52 -28.57 3.78
CA GLY A 185 10.50 -29.39 3.06
C GLY A 185 11.70 -28.61 2.53
N ILE A 186 11.48 -27.38 2.03
CA ILE A 186 12.59 -26.54 1.53
C ILE A 186 13.36 -25.85 2.67
N MET A 187 12.73 -25.64 3.83
CA MET A 187 13.36 -24.99 4.98
C MET A 187 13.79 -26.01 6.05
N GLU A 188 14.28 -27.18 5.64
CA GLU A 188 15.01 -28.12 6.52
C GLU A 188 16.45 -27.66 6.77
N GLN A 189 16.98 -26.78 5.91
CA GLN A 189 18.29 -26.14 6.00
C GLN A 189 18.14 -24.62 5.79
N PRO A 190 19.18 -23.82 6.10
CA PRO A 190 19.16 -22.39 5.82
C PRO A 190 18.90 -22.13 4.33
N LEU A 191 17.84 -21.37 4.04
CA LEU A 191 17.44 -21.01 2.68
C LEU A 191 18.56 -20.27 1.94
N THR A 192 18.82 -20.72 0.72
CA THR A 192 19.55 -19.93 -0.26
C THR A 192 18.67 -18.81 -0.82
N GLN A 193 19.29 -17.77 -1.41
CA GLN A 193 18.55 -16.70 -2.07
C GLN A 193 17.65 -17.24 -3.20
N SER A 194 18.13 -18.22 -3.96
CA SER A 194 17.38 -18.82 -5.07
C SER A 194 16.12 -19.54 -4.61
N GLU A 195 16.16 -20.20 -3.45
CA GLU A 195 14.97 -20.88 -2.89
C GLU A 195 13.96 -19.85 -2.37
N LEU A 196 14.43 -18.76 -1.76
CA LEU A 196 13.55 -17.66 -1.35
C LEU A 196 12.87 -17.00 -2.57
N ASP A 197 13.62 -16.80 -3.65
CA ASP A 197 13.07 -16.27 -4.91
C ASP A 197 12.02 -17.23 -5.51
N GLU A 198 12.26 -18.55 -5.49
CA GLU A 198 11.27 -19.56 -5.92
C GLU A 198 10.00 -19.49 -5.05
N VAL A 199 10.13 -19.36 -3.73
CA VAL A 199 9.00 -19.20 -2.81
C VAL A 199 8.19 -17.97 -3.15
N PHE A 200 8.83 -16.82 -3.37
CA PHE A 200 8.12 -15.61 -3.75
C PHE A 200 7.42 -15.78 -5.10
N LEU A 201 8.09 -16.31 -6.12
CA LEU A 201 7.46 -16.59 -7.41
C LEU A 201 6.23 -17.50 -7.26
N LEU A 202 6.30 -18.53 -6.41
CA LEU A 202 5.18 -19.42 -6.11
C LEU A 202 4.04 -18.69 -5.38
N VAL A 203 4.35 -17.81 -4.41
CA VAL A 203 3.38 -16.95 -3.71
C VAL A 203 2.58 -16.13 -4.73
N SER A 204 3.26 -15.47 -5.67
CA SER A 204 2.54 -14.69 -6.69
C SER A 204 1.78 -15.54 -7.68
N PHE A 205 2.30 -16.69 -8.06
CA PHE A 205 1.59 -17.61 -8.95
C PHE A 205 0.26 -18.08 -8.34
N LEU A 206 0.27 -18.57 -7.10
CA LEU A 206 -0.95 -19.02 -6.41
C LEU A 206 -1.92 -17.85 -6.14
N GLY A 207 -1.36 -16.69 -5.81
CA GLY A 207 -2.09 -15.44 -5.60
C GLY A 207 -2.86 -14.98 -6.83
N ASN A 208 -2.17 -14.90 -7.97
CA ASN A 208 -2.75 -14.51 -9.25
C ASN A 208 -3.86 -15.48 -9.69
N GLN A 209 -3.71 -16.78 -9.42
CA GLN A 209 -4.73 -17.79 -9.69
C GLN A 209 -5.92 -17.73 -8.71
N LYS A 210 -5.91 -16.84 -7.72
CA LYS A 210 -6.92 -16.68 -6.67
C LYS A 210 -7.16 -17.95 -5.85
N ILE A 211 -6.13 -18.78 -5.71
CA ILE A 211 -6.19 -20.02 -4.93
C ILE A 211 -5.93 -19.70 -3.45
N LEU A 212 -4.88 -18.91 -3.19
CA LEU A 212 -4.49 -18.44 -1.87
C LEU A 212 -4.22 -16.94 -1.92
N GLU A 213 -4.44 -16.24 -0.82
CA GLU A 213 -4.11 -14.81 -0.71
C GLU A 213 -2.60 -14.62 -0.47
N GLU A 214 -1.93 -13.76 -1.25
CA GLU A 214 -0.47 -13.54 -1.13
C GLU A 214 -0.07 -13.13 0.29
N ARG A 215 -0.83 -12.23 0.93
CA ARG A 215 -0.52 -11.74 2.28
C ARG A 215 -0.54 -12.85 3.32
N GLU A 216 -1.46 -13.82 3.19
CA GLU A 216 -1.54 -14.97 4.09
C GLU A 216 -0.39 -15.95 3.84
N MET A 217 -0.01 -16.16 2.59
CA MET A 217 1.18 -16.96 2.28
C MET A 217 2.47 -16.29 2.77
N LEU A 218 2.62 -14.97 2.62
CA LEU A 218 3.77 -14.23 3.15
C LEU A 218 3.84 -14.30 4.68
N LYS A 219 2.70 -14.32 5.38
CA LYS A 219 2.62 -14.60 6.82
C LYS A 219 3.13 -16.01 7.15
N ASP A 220 2.69 -17.02 6.40
CA ASP A 220 3.17 -18.40 6.58
C ASP A 220 4.69 -18.50 6.35
N VAL A 221 5.23 -17.81 5.34
CA VAL A 221 6.68 -17.73 5.09
C VAL A 221 7.41 -17.04 6.26
N TYR A 222 6.90 -15.90 6.75
CA TYR A 222 7.46 -15.19 7.91
C TYR A 222 7.49 -16.09 9.15
N LEU A 223 6.37 -16.76 9.47
CA LEU A 223 6.25 -17.64 10.63
C LEU A 223 7.19 -18.84 10.52
N ARG A 224 7.34 -19.42 9.32
CA ARG A 224 8.28 -20.52 9.10
C ARG A 224 9.72 -20.06 9.32
N LEU A 225 10.15 -18.95 8.73
CA LEU A 225 11.48 -18.37 8.95
C LEU A 225 11.74 -18.03 10.43
N GLN A 226 10.72 -17.50 11.12
CA GLN A 226 10.80 -17.21 12.54
C GLN A 226 10.97 -18.48 13.38
N SER A 227 10.25 -19.56 13.05
CA SER A 227 10.40 -20.85 13.74
C SER A 227 11.80 -21.45 13.57
N PHE A 228 12.39 -21.27 12.38
CA PHE A 228 13.75 -21.72 12.08
C PHE A 228 14.80 -20.94 12.89
N LEU A 229 14.63 -19.62 13.04
CA LEU A 229 15.49 -18.78 13.90
C LEU A 229 15.45 -19.19 15.38
N GLN A 230 14.35 -19.79 15.86
CA GLN A 230 14.26 -20.30 17.23
C GLN A 230 15.00 -21.64 17.40
N GLN A 231 15.21 -22.37 16.31
CA GLN A 231 15.84 -23.70 16.30
C GLN A 231 17.34 -23.65 15.94
N GLU A 232 17.82 -22.59 15.26
CA GLU A 232 19.20 -22.39 14.81
C GLU A 232 19.75 -20.97 15.07
N HIS A 233 21.07 -20.78 15.01
CA HIS A 233 21.71 -19.45 14.96
C HIS A 233 21.81 -18.92 13.52
N GLY A 234 20.70 -18.46 12.96
CA GLY A 234 20.64 -17.89 11.60
C GLY A 234 20.69 -16.36 11.58
N GLU A 235 21.87 -15.73 11.72
CA GLU A 235 21.99 -14.26 11.69
C GLU A 235 21.48 -13.67 10.35
N ALA A 236 21.63 -14.39 9.24
CA ALA A 236 21.09 -14.01 7.94
C ALA A 236 19.54 -13.95 7.93
N ILE A 237 18.86 -14.95 8.49
CA ILE A 237 17.39 -14.98 8.60
C ILE A 237 16.90 -13.90 9.55
N LYS A 238 17.57 -13.72 10.69
CA LYS A 238 17.27 -12.63 11.62
C LYS A 238 17.40 -11.26 10.94
N THR A 239 18.47 -11.06 10.18
CA THR A 239 18.68 -9.83 9.40
C THR A 239 17.56 -9.65 8.37
N LEU A 240 17.23 -10.71 7.62
CA LEU A 240 16.14 -10.70 6.64
C LEU A 240 14.78 -10.36 7.27
N LEU A 241 14.45 -10.87 8.45
CA LEU A 241 13.17 -10.58 9.11
C LEU A 241 13.13 -9.16 9.71
N GLN A 242 14.27 -8.62 10.12
CA GLN A 242 14.36 -7.31 10.78
C GLN A 242 14.53 -6.15 9.80
N GLN A 243 15.22 -6.38 8.67
CA GLN A 243 15.47 -5.31 7.71
C GLN A 243 14.18 -4.83 7.06
N ARG A 244 13.97 -3.51 7.08
CA ARG A 244 12.82 -2.83 6.47
C ARG A 244 12.82 -2.97 4.95
N ARG A 245 14.00 -2.91 4.35
CA ARG A 245 14.19 -3.01 2.91
C ARG A 245 15.19 -4.11 2.58
N VAL A 246 15.02 -4.72 1.42
CA VAL A 246 15.92 -5.73 0.85
C VAL A 246 16.59 -5.09 -0.36
N GLU A 247 17.88 -5.33 -0.51
CA GLU A 247 18.62 -4.91 -1.70
C GLU A 247 18.42 -5.92 -2.84
N ILE A 248 18.09 -5.40 -4.02
CA ILE A 248 18.01 -6.17 -5.26
C ILE A 248 18.95 -5.57 -6.28
N LYS A 249 19.48 -6.41 -7.17
CA LYS A 249 20.23 -5.93 -8.32
C LYS A 249 19.26 -5.29 -9.32
N GLY A 250 19.65 -4.15 -9.87
CA GLY A 250 18.96 -3.54 -11.00
C GLY A 250 19.37 -4.19 -12.31
N ASP A 251 18.37 -4.54 -13.12
CA ASP A 251 18.55 -5.29 -14.36
C ASP A 251 18.09 -4.50 -15.58
N LEU A 252 17.02 -3.72 -15.49
CA LEU A 252 16.32 -3.11 -16.63
C LEU A 252 17.23 -2.22 -17.49
N PHE A 253 18.10 -1.44 -16.86
CA PHE A 253 19.06 -0.55 -17.52
C PHE A 253 20.50 -0.94 -17.21
N SER A 254 20.75 -2.20 -16.85
CA SER A 254 22.08 -2.65 -16.42
C SER A 254 23.15 -2.62 -17.53
N CYS A 255 22.75 -2.43 -18.79
CA CYS A 255 23.66 -2.12 -19.89
C CYS A 255 24.33 -0.74 -19.76
N ALA A 256 23.73 0.21 -19.05
CA ALA A 256 24.32 1.52 -18.75
C ALA A 256 25.27 1.46 -17.54
N GLY A 257 25.15 0.45 -16.69
CA GLY A 257 26.00 0.24 -15.52
C GLY A 257 25.32 -0.67 -14.49
N GLN A 258 26.10 -1.24 -13.58
CA GLN A 258 25.53 -2.01 -12.47
C GLN A 258 25.02 -1.07 -11.39
N TYR A 259 23.81 -1.34 -10.89
CA TYR A 259 23.21 -0.61 -9.78
C TYR A 259 22.39 -1.53 -8.89
N VAL A 260 22.14 -1.07 -7.66
CA VAL A 260 21.33 -1.76 -6.66
C VAL A 260 20.09 -0.91 -6.38
N ARG A 261 18.99 -1.58 -6.03
CA ARG A 261 17.72 -0.98 -5.62
C ARG A 261 17.30 -1.53 -4.28
N SER A 262 16.54 -0.73 -3.55
CA SER A 262 16.06 -1.06 -2.21
C SER A 262 14.55 -1.17 -2.27
N VAL A 263 14.03 -2.38 -2.06
CA VAL A 263 12.59 -2.66 -2.08
C VAL A 263 12.08 -2.95 -0.68
N TYR A 264 10.83 -2.62 -0.39
CA TYR A 264 10.24 -2.95 0.91
C TYR A 264 10.20 -4.46 1.11
N ASN A 265 10.51 -4.90 2.33
CA ASN A 265 10.53 -6.31 2.66
C ASN A 265 9.10 -6.89 2.62
N PRO A 266 8.79 -7.83 1.72
CA PRO A 266 7.43 -8.39 1.61
C PRO A 266 7.03 -9.21 2.83
N LEU A 267 8.00 -9.73 3.60
CA LEU A 267 7.72 -10.51 4.81
C LEU A 267 7.11 -9.66 5.93
N HIS A 268 7.25 -8.33 5.87
CA HIS A 268 6.62 -7.42 6.82
C HIS A 268 5.09 -7.34 6.67
N GLN A 269 4.52 -7.95 5.62
CA GLN A 269 3.07 -8.17 5.50
C GLN A 269 2.48 -8.94 6.69
N TYR A 270 3.31 -9.63 7.49
CA TYR A 270 2.89 -10.18 8.77
C TYR A 270 2.29 -9.15 9.74
N PHE A 271 2.77 -7.91 9.71
CA PHE A 271 2.34 -6.81 10.58
C PHE A 271 1.33 -5.87 9.90
N TYR A 272 0.79 -6.27 8.75
CA TYR A 272 -0.13 -5.47 7.96
C TYR A 272 -1.58 -5.65 8.42
N SER A 273 -2.27 -4.54 8.70
CA SER A 273 -3.68 -4.53 9.09
C SER A 273 -4.58 -4.12 7.92
N SER A 274 -5.13 -5.10 7.21
CA SER A 274 -6.09 -4.86 6.11
C SER A 274 -7.35 -4.15 6.60
N LYS A 275 -7.78 -4.39 7.85
CA LYS A 275 -8.93 -3.71 8.46
C LYS A 275 -8.76 -2.20 8.53
N LEU A 276 -7.53 -1.71 8.70
CA LEU A 276 -7.23 -0.28 8.77
C LEU A 276 -6.96 0.33 7.40
N LEU A 277 -6.33 -0.42 6.50
CA LEU A 277 -5.79 0.15 5.26
C LEU A 277 -6.62 -0.17 4.00
N VAL A 278 -7.45 -1.22 4.06
CA VAL A 278 -8.33 -1.66 2.96
C VAL A 278 -9.69 -2.08 3.54
N PRO A 279 -10.46 -1.14 4.12
CA PRO A 279 -11.80 -1.44 4.63
C PRO A 279 -12.72 -1.92 3.50
N THR A 280 -13.56 -2.91 3.79
CA THR A 280 -14.41 -3.59 2.80
C THR A 280 -15.74 -2.86 2.53
N SER A 281 -16.05 -1.81 3.30
CA SER A 281 -17.26 -0.99 3.12
C SER A 281 -17.08 0.38 3.76
N ASN A 282 -17.93 1.34 3.41
CA ASN A 282 -17.96 2.68 4.03
C ASN A 282 -18.80 2.72 5.33
N ALA A 283 -19.06 1.56 5.95
CA ALA A 283 -19.79 1.48 7.20
C ALA A 283 -18.97 2.02 8.38
N GLN A 284 -19.65 2.40 9.45
CA GLN A 284 -18.99 2.80 10.70
C GLN A 284 -18.12 1.64 11.23
N VAL A 285 -16.85 1.93 11.48
CA VAL A 285 -15.86 0.95 11.98
C VAL A 285 -15.59 1.09 13.48
N TYR A 286 -15.92 2.25 14.06
CA TYR A 286 -15.73 2.50 15.48
C TYR A 286 -16.70 3.56 16.02
N TYR A 287 -17.02 3.45 17.31
CA TYR A 287 -17.87 4.39 18.04
C TYR A 287 -17.41 4.50 19.49
N ARG A 288 -17.43 5.72 20.04
CA ARG A 288 -17.15 6.00 21.44
C ARG A 288 -18.05 7.09 21.98
N TYR A 289 -18.67 6.84 23.12
CA TYR A 289 -19.40 7.84 23.89
C TYR A 289 -18.62 8.26 25.14
N PHE A 290 -18.49 9.57 25.33
CA PHE A 290 -17.87 10.20 26.50
C PHE A 290 -18.96 10.80 27.38
N ALA A 291 -19.34 10.07 28.43
CA ALA A 291 -20.49 10.43 29.26
C ALA A 291 -20.32 11.75 30.03
N GLN A 292 -19.09 12.10 30.42
CA GLN A 292 -18.81 13.34 31.16
C GLN A 292 -19.03 14.58 30.29
N GLU A 293 -18.62 14.52 29.02
CA GLU A 293 -18.76 15.60 28.05
C GLU A 293 -20.08 15.52 27.27
N ALA A 294 -20.82 14.42 27.40
CA ALA A 294 -21.99 14.09 26.58
C ALA A 294 -21.67 14.16 25.07
N VAL A 295 -20.53 13.60 24.67
CA VAL A 295 -20.04 13.60 23.29
C VAL A 295 -19.96 12.18 22.74
N ALA A 296 -20.60 11.95 21.60
CA ALA A 296 -20.47 10.74 20.80
C ALA A 296 -19.51 10.98 19.63
N ILE A 297 -18.57 10.06 19.39
CA ILE A 297 -17.65 10.10 18.25
C ILE A 297 -17.74 8.78 17.49
N SER A 298 -18.00 8.84 16.19
CA SER A 298 -17.95 7.70 15.28
C SER A 298 -16.86 7.88 14.22
N ILE A 299 -16.38 6.76 13.67
CA ILE A 299 -15.39 6.71 12.60
C ILE A 299 -15.93 5.83 11.49
N ARG A 300 -15.84 6.31 10.25
CA ARG A 300 -16.14 5.54 9.02
C ARG A 300 -15.07 5.79 7.95
N PRO A 301 -14.81 4.83 7.06
CA PRO A 301 -13.96 5.04 5.89
C PRO A 301 -14.43 6.22 5.05
N PHE A 302 -13.47 6.88 4.41
CA PHE A 302 -13.73 7.99 3.51
C PHE A 302 -14.44 7.52 2.24
N ASP A 303 -15.62 8.08 1.97
CA ASP A 303 -16.40 7.81 0.77
C ASP A 303 -16.05 8.88 -0.27
N LEU A 304 -15.18 8.54 -1.23
CA LEU A 304 -14.65 9.49 -2.21
C LEU A 304 -15.74 10.32 -2.91
N GLU A 305 -16.85 9.69 -3.30
CA GLU A 305 -17.89 10.38 -4.06
C GLU A 305 -18.72 11.36 -3.20
N LYS A 306 -18.86 11.06 -1.90
CA LYS A 306 -19.66 11.87 -0.96
C LYS A 306 -18.83 12.92 -0.23
N ASP A 307 -17.65 12.54 0.24
CA ASP A 307 -16.87 13.31 1.20
C ASP A 307 -15.87 14.26 0.52
N LEU A 308 -15.43 13.98 -0.71
CA LEU A 308 -14.44 14.80 -1.40
C LEU A 308 -14.83 16.29 -1.52
N PRO A 309 -16.07 16.66 -1.90
CA PRO A 309 -16.45 18.08 -1.93
C PRO A 309 -16.38 18.76 -0.56
N MET A 310 -16.73 18.05 0.51
CA MET A 310 -16.69 18.56 1.89
C MET A 310 -15.24 18.75 2.35
N VAL A 311 -14.39 17.74 2.16
CA VAL A 311 -12.97 17.81 2.54
C VAL A 311 -12.21 18.84 1.70
N HIS A 312 -12.57 19.01 0.42
CA HIS A 312 -12.07 20.11 -0.39
C HIS A 312 -12.36 21.48 0.25
N GLN A 313 -13.60 21.73 0.69
CA GLN A 313 -13.94 22.97 1.40
C GLN A 313 -13.14 23.14 2.69
N TRP A 314 -12.93 22.05 3.43
CA TRP A 314 -12.12 22.06 4.65
C TRP A 314 -10.67 22.48 4.40
N PHE A 315 -10.01 21.93 3.37
CA PHE A 315 -8.65 22.33 3.01
C PHE A 315 -8.52 23.78 2.53
N HIS A 316 -9.62 24.39 2.08
CA HIS A 316 -9.66 25.79 1.67
C HIS A 316 -9.85 26.79 2.82
N SER A 317 -10.09 26.30 4.05
CA SER A 317 -10.18 27.16 5.23
C SER A 317 -8.82 27.75 5.61
N ASP A 318 -8.81 28.96 6.21
CA ASP A 318 -7.57 29.70 6.50
C ASP A 318 -6.62 28.95 7.44
N HIS A 319 -7.15 28.21 8.42
CA HIS A 319 -6.32 27.42 9.32
C HIS A 319 -5.76 26.16 8.67
N ALA A 320 -6.41 25.63 7.62
CA ALA A 320 -5.94 24.47 6.89
C ALA A 320 -4.77 24.82 5.97
N LYS A 321 -4.90 25.90 5.18
CA LYS A 321 -3.90 26.33 4.18
C LYS A 321 -2.48 26.45 4.74
N THR A 322 -2.37 27.00 5.95
CA THR A 322 -1.07 27.22 6.61
C THR A 322 -0.33 25.93 6.96
N ILE A 323 -1.05 24.85 7.24
CA ILE A 323 -0.47 23.60 7.75
C ILE A 323 -0.45 22.51 6.68
N TRP A 324 -1.55 22.36 5.93
CA TRP A 324 -1.76 21.24 5.01
C TRP A 324 -1.29 21.54 3.59
N LYS A 325 -1.42 22.79 3.12
CA LYS A 325 -1.08 23.19 1.73
C LYS A 325 -1.75 22.31 0.66
N MET A 326 -2.97 21.84 0.96
CA MET A 326 -3.81 21.00 0.10
C MET A 326 -5.02 21.76 -0.44
N ASP A 327 -4.97 23.09 -0.52
CA ASP A 327 -5.95 23.94 -1.19
C ASP A 327 -5.84 23.84 -2.73
N TRP A 328 -5.73 22.60 -3.21
CA TRP A 328 -5.65 22.25 -4.62
C TRP A 328 -7.04 22.23 -5.25
N SER A 329 -7.08 22.22 -6.58
CA SER A 329 -8.33 22.02 -7.31
C SER A 329 -8.97 20.67 -6.98
N LEU A 330 -10.29 20.56 -7.15
CA LEU A 330 -11.00 19.27 -7.04
C LEU A 330 -10.38 18.18 -7.92
N LYS A 331 -9.89 18.52 -9.13
CA LYS A 331 -9.17 17.60 -10.03
C LYS A 331 -7.95 16.99 -9.33
N ALA A 332 -7.09 17.83 -8.76
CA ALA A 332 -5.86 17.38 -8.11
C ALA A 332 -6.15 16.64 -6.79
N LEU A 333 -7.12 17.10 -5.99
CA LEU A 333 -7.50 16.44 -4.75
C LEU A 333 -8.16 15.06 -5.01
N GLU A 334 -8.96 14.94 -6.07
CA GLU A 334 -9.51 13.66 -6.49
C GLU A 334 -8.40 12.69 -6.91
N ASP A 335 -7.44 13.15 -7.73
CA ASP A 335 -6.30 12.34 -8.17
C ASP A 335 -5.49 11.83 -6.97
N PHE A 336 -5.25 12.69 -5.98
CA PHE A 336 -4.62 12.31 -4.71
C PHE A 336 -5.40 11.20 -4.00
N TYR A 337 -6.70 11.37 -3.74
CA TYR A 337 -7.46 10.36 -2.98
C TYR A 337 -7.69 9.06 -3.77
N ARG A 338 -7.86 9.11 -5.10
CA ARG A 338 -7.93 7.90 -5.95
C ARG A 338 -6.63 7.12 -5.93
N THR A 339 -5.50 7.79 -5.72
CA THR A 339 -4.20 7.14 -5.56
C THR A 339 -4.06 6.58 -4.14
N LEU A 340 -4.31 7.40 -3.12
CA LEU A 340 -4.20 7.06 -1.70
C LEU A 340 -5.04 5.82 -1.35
N LEU A 341 -6.31 5.81 -1.77
CA LEU A 341 -7.24 4.72 -1.44
C LEU A 341 -6.92 3.42 -2.20
N ALA A 342 -6.24 3.50 -3.34
CA ALA A 342 -5.85 2.35 -4.14
C ALA A 342 -4.55 1.71 -3.64
N GLU A 343 -3.65 2.48 -3.03
CA GLU A 343 -2.30 2.05 -2.68
C GLU A 343 -2.24 1.11 -1.46
N GLY A 344 -3.28 1.05 -0.62
CA GLY A 344 -3.34 0.10 0.49
C GLY A 344 -2.19 0.19 1.51
N ILE A 345 -1.37 1.24 1.49
CA ILE A 345 -0.36 1.56 2.51
C ILE A 345 -0.85 2.65 3.47
N SER A 346 -1.88 3.39 3.04
CA SER A 346 -2.58 4.40 3.80
C SER A 346 -4.07 4.35 3.47
N HIS A 347 -4.89 4.91 4.35
CA HIS A 347 -6.32 5.05 4.12
C HIS A 347 -6.88 6.26 4.86
N SER A 348 -7.89 6.91 4.28
CA SER A 348 -8.51 8.10 4.84
C SER A 348 -9.85 7.77 5.49
N TYR A 349 -10.17 8.47 6.57
CA TYR A 349 -11.37 8.25 7.37
C TYR A 349 -12.06 9.58 7.68
N ILE A 350 -13.38 9.53 7.81
CA ILE A 350 -14.20 10.62 8.35
C ILE A 350 -14.62 10.27 9.76
N GLY A 351 -14.48 11.27 10.62
CA GLY A 351 -14.95 11.24 11.98
C GLY A 351 -16.11 12.19 12.20
N GLU A 352 -17.15 11.69 12.84
CA GLU A 352 -18.35 12.46 13.15
C GLU A 352 -18.44 12.66 14.67
N VAL A 353 -18.75 13.89 15.08
CA VAL A 353 -18.99 14.25 16.49
C VAL A 353 -20.47 14.54 16.62
N ASN A 354 -21.16 13.81 17.49
CA ASN A 354 -22.62 13.89 17.68
C ASN A 354 -23.41 13.76 16.35
N GLY A 355 -22.92 12.94 15.42
CA GLY A 355 -23.51 12.72 14.10
C GLY A 355 -23.15 13.76 13.03
N GLU A 356 -22.29 14.74 13.32
CA GLU A 356 -21.82 15.75 12.36
C GLU A 356 -20.37 15.48 11.95
N ALA A 357 -20.09 15.38 10.65
CA ALA A 357 -18.74 15.23 10.11
C ALA A 357 -17.85 16.41 10.54
N THR A 358 -16.81 16.10 11.32
CA THR A 358 -16.04 17.10 12.07
C THR A 358 -14.54 16.99 11.83
N PHE A 359 -14.04 15.81 11.52
CA PHE A 359 -12.62 15.59 11.28
C PHE A 359 -12.37 14.60 10.16
N ASN A 360 -11.24 14.77 9.48
CA ASN A 360 -10.66 13.80 8.57
C ASN A 360 -9.34 13.33 9.15
N PHE A 361 -9.01 12.06 9.02
CA PHE A 361 -7.68 11.59 9.37
C PHE A 361 -7.22 10.48 8.44
N GLU A 362 -5.92 10.41 8.26
CA GLU A 362 -5.26 9.41 7.43
C GLU A 362 -4.44 8.51 8.34
N ILE A 363 -4.60 7.21 8.16
CA ILE A 363 -3.71 6.21 8.75
C ILE A 363 -2.68 5.86 7.69
N TYR A 364 -1.43 5.69 8.08
CA TYR A 364 -0.39 5.16 7.20
C TYR A 364 0.43 4.08 7.92
N TRP A 365 0.90 3.12 7.14
CA TRP A 365 1.84 2.12 7.62
C TRP A 365 3.26 2.68 7.57
N ALA A 366 3.85 2.97 8.73
CA ALA A 366 5.10 3.74 8.79
C ALA A 366 6.28 3.01 8.15
N ALA A 367 6.25 1.67 8.12
CA ALA A 367 7.27 0.86 7.46
C ALA A 367 7.30 1.08 5.93
N ARG A 368 6.21 1.56 5.32
CA ARG A 368 6.15 1.93 3.90
C ARG A 368 6.05 3.44 3.65
N ASP A 369 6.23 4.25 4.69
CA ASP A 369 6.15 5.72 4.63
C ASP A 369 7.52 6.40 4.73
N ILE A 370 7.65 7.61 4.18
CA ILE A 370 8.88 8.40 4.25
C ILE A 370 9.30 8.71 5.70
N LEU A 371 8.36 8.84 6.64
CA LEU A 371 8.69 9.05 8.05
C LEU A 371 9.57 7.92 8.60
N GLY A 372 9.39 6.68 8.11
CA GLY A 372 10.21 5.55 8.50
C GLY A 372 11.70 5.72 8.18
N ASP A 373 12.08 6.66 7.30
CA ASP A 373 13.49 6.95 6.97
C ASP A 373 14.19 7.82 8.04
N TYR A 374 13.46 8.34 9.03
CA TYR A 374 13.96 9.27 10.04
C TYR A 374 14.15 8.66 11.43
N TYR A 375 13.88 7.37 11.61
CA TYR A 375 14.06 6.64 12.87
C TYR A 375 14.10 5.12 12.65
N ASP A 376 14.43 4.36 13.69
CA ASP A 376 14.36 2.89 13.68
C ASP A 376 12.89 2.43 13.67
N VAL A 377 12.31 2.41 12.48
CA VAL A 377 10.93 2.00 12.23
C VAL A 377 10.76 0.49 12.39
N LEU A 378 9.66 0.11 13.03
CA LEU A 378 9.22 -1.26 13.18
C LEU A 378 8.08 -1.56 12.20
N PRO A 379 7.96 -2.79 11.69
CA PRO A 379 6.87 -3.16 10.80
C PRO A 379 5.49 -3.10 11.48
N SER A 380 5.41 -3.01 12.80
CA SER A 380 4.17 -2.80 13.55
C SER A 380 3.86 -1.32 13.85
N ASP A 381 4.63 -0.38 13.29
CA ASP A 381 4.41 1.05 13.46
C ASP A 381 3.35 1.58 12.49
N TYR A 382 2.37 2.29 13.04
CA TYR A 382 1.33 3.00 12.28
C TYR A 382 1.31 4.46 12.68
N GLY A 383 1.10 5.34 11.72
CA GLY A 383 1.00 6.77 11.97
C GLY A 383 -0.36 7.34 11.62
N THR A 384 -0.59 8.58 12.05
CA THR A 384 -1.81 9.31 11.73
C THR A 384 -1.56 10.78 11.39
N HIS A 385 -2.21 11.27 10.35
CA HIS A 385 -2.40 12.69 10.11
C HIS A 385 -3.85 13.06 10.45
N LEU A 386 -4.07 14.11 11.23
CA LEU A 386 -5.39 14.48 11.74
C LEU A 386 -5.73 15.92 11.37
N PHE A 387 -6.80 16.09 10.61
CA PHE A 387 -7.43 17.36 10.30
C PHE A 387 -8.74 17.52 11.07
N ILE A 388 -8.93 18.63 11.78
CA ILE A 388 -10.20 18.96 12.44
C ILE A 388 -10.77 20.22 11.80
N ALA A 389 -12.00 20.13 11.29
CA ALA A 389 -12.61 21.19 10.48
C ALA A 389 -13.10 22.39 11.30
N PRO A 390 -13.81 22.23 12.43
CA PRO A 390 -14.27 23.37 13.20
C PRO A 390 -13.11 24.18 13.81
N THR A 391 -13.21 25.50 13.66
CA THR A 391 -12.36 26.47 14.36
C THR A 391 -12.94 26.90 15.71
N ASP A 392 -14.25 26.72 15.89
CA ASP A 392 -14.93 26.94 17.16
C ASP A 392 -14.41 25.96 18.23
N LYS A 393 -13.84 26.53 19.30
CA LYS A 393 -13.28 25.77 20.42
C LYS A 393 -14.31 24.87 21.09
N GLN A 394 -15.58 25.23 21.07
CA GLN A 394 -16.66 24.45 21.69
C GLN A 394 -17.04 23.21 20.87
N LYS A 395 -16.66 23.16 19.58
CA LYS A 395 -17.00 22.07 18.65
C LYS A 395 -15.81 21.20 18.26
N LYS A 396 -14.58 21.59 18.64
CA LYS A 396 -13.34 20.98 18.14
C LYS A 396 -12.98 19.64 18.80
N PHE A 397 -13.31 19.47 20.09
CA PHE A 397 -13.02 18.28 20.92
C PHE A 397 -11.71 17.50 20.60
N PRO A 398 -10.56 18.18 20.43
CA PRO A 398 -9.37 17.54 19.84
C PRO A 398 -8.84 16.38 20.69
N SER A 399 -8.95 16.46 22.03
CA SER A 399 -8.46 15.41 22.92
C SER A 399 -9.37 14.18 22.92
N LEU A 400 -10.69 14.34 22.77
CA LEU A 400 -11.62 13.23 22.65
C LEU A 400 -11.47 12.54 21.28
N ILE A 401 -11.30 13.32 20.21
CA ILE A 401 -11.05 12.81 18.85
C ILE A 401 -9.76 11.99 18.83
N THR A 402 -8.63 12.57 19.25
CA THR A 402 -7.34 11.86 19.25
C THR A 402 -7.39 10.62 20.15
N ARG A 403 -8.07 10.68 21.30
CA ARG A 403 -8.26 9.51 22.16
C ARG A 403 -9.06 8.41 21.47
N THR A 404 -10.13 8.76 20.76
CA THR A 404 -10.98 7.81 20.02
C THR A 404 -10.19 7.09 18.92
N ILE A 405 -9.40 7.85 18.15
CA ILE A 405 -8.53 7.30 17.10
C ILE A 405 -7.51 6.33 17.71
N VAL A 406 -6.79 6.77 18.74
CA VAL A 406 -5.74 5.95 19.39
C VAL A 406 -6.32 4.68 20.01
N GLU A 407 -7.50 4.78 20.65
CA GLU A 407 -8.20 3.61 21.21
C GLU A 407 -8.50 2.58 20.13
N TRP A 408 -9.09 3.02 19.02
CA TRP A 408 -9.45 2.15 17.91
C TRP A 408 -8.24 1.51 17.23
N LEU A 409 -7.16 2.27 16.99
CA LEU A 409 -5.94 1.75 16.38
C LEU A 409 -5.30 0.68 17.27
N PHE A 410 -5.24 0.90 18.58
CA PHE A 410 -4.75 -0.13 19.50
C PHE A 410 -5.72 -1.32 19.65
N MET A 411 -6.97 -1.28 19.17
CA MET A 411 -7.75 -2.52 19.10
C MET A 411 -7.23 -3.52 18.05
N GLN A 412 -6.40 -3.07 17.12
CA GLN A 412 -5.78 -3.96 16.13
C GLN A 412 -4.54 -4.63 16.72
N PRO A 413 -4.40 -5.96 16.62
CA PRO A 413 -3.24 -6.68 17.15
C PRO A 413 -1.95 -6.35 16.38
N GLU A 414 -2.04 -5.94 15.12
CA GLU A 414 -0.88 -5.62 14.29
C GLU A 414 -0.22 -4.28 14.66
N VAL A 415 -0.95 -3.39 15.35
CA VAL A 415 -0.46 -2.07 15.75
C VAL A 415 0.33 -2.19 17.06
N GLY A 416 1.66 -2.13 16.96
CA GLY A 416 2.57 -2.19 18.10
C GLY A 416 2.79 -0.82 18.74
N ARG A 417 3.03 0.19 17.89
CA ARG A 417 3.31 1.56 18.31
C ARG A 417 2.69 2.55 17.32
N LEU A 418 2.17 3.64 17.85
CA LEU A 418 1.73 4.77 17.04
C LEU A 418 2.85 5.80 16.92
N VAL A 419 3.04 6.33 15.71
CA VAL A 419 4.06 7.31 15.40
C VAL A 419 3.45 8.58 14.81
N GLY A 420 4.23 9.66 14.81
CA GLY A 420 3.85 10.88 14.11
C GLY A 420 4.93 11.94 14.14
N GLU A 421 4.75 12.95 13.30
CA GLU A 421 5.72 14.00 13.04
C GLU A 421 5.02 15.37 12.94
N GLY A 422 4.76 15.97 14.10
CA GLY A 422 4.11 17.28 14.20
C GLY A 422 5.11 18.42 14.00
N SER A 423 4.78 19.41 13.17
CA SER A 423 5.62 20.60 12.98
C SER A 423 5.97 21.25 14.33
N VAL A 424 7.22 21.69 14.47
CA VAL A 424 7.70 22.41 15.68
C VAL A 424 6.89 23.69 15.95
N GLU A 425 6.25 24.24 14.92
CA GLU A 425 5.40 25.44 15.00
C GLU A 425 3.99 25.10 15.51
N SER A 426 3.57 23.83 15.42
CA SER A 426 2.22 23.36 15.77
C SER A 426 2.11 22.92 17.24
N ARG A 427 2.52 23.78 18.18
CA ARG A 427 2.57 23.45 19.63
C ARG A 427 1.24 22.89 20.17
N ALA A 428 0.10 23.44 19.75
CA ALA A 428 -1.21 22.98 20.21
C ALA A 428 -1.50 21.52 19.81
N ALA A 429 -1.14 21.12 18.59
CA ALA A 429 -1.31 19.75 18.11
C ALA A 429 -0.39 18.78 18.87
N LEU A 430 0.87 19.19 19.12
CA LEU A 430 1.82 18.41 19.91
C LEU A 430 1.34 18.20 21.35
N MET A 431 0.82 19.24 21.99
CA MET A 431 0.29 19.14 23.37
C MET A 431 -0.95 18.24 23.42
N ASN A 432 -1.80 18.26 22.39
CA ASN A 432 -2.92 17.32 22.29
C ASN A 432 -2.45 15.86 22.23
N LYS A 433 -1.44 15.55 21.40
CA LYS A 433 -0.83 14.20 21.34
C LYS A 433 -0.28 13.78 22.72
N VAL A 434 0.44 14.66 23.41
CA VAL A 434 0.97 14.39 24.76
C VAL A 434 -0.16 14.12 25.77
N GLN A 435 -1.27 14.87 25.69
CA GLN A 435 -2.45 14.62 26.52
C GLN A 435 -3.08 13.23 26.30
N VAL A 436 -2.86 12.60 25.15
CA VAL A 436 -3.39 11.26 24.84
C VAL A 436 -2.36 10.14 25.06
N GLY A 437 -1.14 10.48 25.50
CA GLY A 437 -0.13 9.47 25.89
C GLY A 437 1.05 9.37 24.92
N PHE A 438 1.14 10.24 23.92
CA PHE A 438 2.36 10.35 23.11
C PHE A 438 3.50 10.97 23.94
N LYS A 439 4.72 10.52 23.69
CA LYS A 439 5.96 11.12 24.18
C LYS A 439 6.71 11.71 23.00
N LEU A 440 7.08 12.99 23.10
CA LEU A 440 7.96 13.63 22.13
C LEU A 440 9.36 13.02 22.22
N GLN A 441 9.97 12.76 21.08
CA GLN A 441 11.32 12.26 20.95
C GLN A 441 12.24 13.44 20.64
N HIS A 442 13.04 13.34 19.57
CA HIS A 442 13.88 14.42 19.06
C HIS A 442 13.23 15.12 17.86
N ILE A 443 13.83 16.22 17.42
CA ILE A 443 13.42 16.94 16.21
C ILE A 443 14.08 16.27 15.01
N ILE A 444 13.29 16.02 13.97
CA ILE A 444 13.74 15.53 12.67
C ILE A 444 13.61 16.64 11.62
N GLU A 445 14.53 16.64 10.65
CA GLU A 445 14.53 17.59 9.53
C GLU A 445 14.07 16.87 8.26
N MET A 446 12.83 17.11 7.85
CA MET A 446 12.24 16.58 6.62
C MET A 446 12.34 17.64 5.51
N PRO A 447 12.35 17.25 4.22
CA PRO A 447 12.50 18.17 3.09
C PRO A 447 11.55 19.38 3.11
N HIS A 448 10.36 19.20 3.71
CA HIS A 448 9.30 20.19 3.71
C HIS A 448 8.99 20.78 5.11
N LYS A 449 9.59 20.27 6.20
CA LYS A 449 9.34 20.76 7.58
C LYS A 449 10.38 20.30 8.60
N LYS A 450 10.55 21.07 9.68
CA LYS A 450 11.12 20.58 10.95
C LYS A 450 10.00 20.07 11.85
N ALA A 451 10.11 18.85 12.34
CA ALA A 451 9.04 18.19 13.09
C ALA A 451 9.54 17.51 14.37
N TYR A 452 8.71 17.49 15.41
CA TYR A 452 8.93 16.61 16.56
C TYR A 452 8.43 15.21 16.21
N LEU A 453 9.38 14.26 16.13
CA LEU A 453 9.04 12.85 16.14
C LEU A 453 8.39 12.52 17.48
N ASN A 454 7.28 11.79 17.45
CA ASN A 454 6.56 11.41 18.66
C ASN A 454 6.01 9.99 18.54
N PHE A 455 6.03 9.29 19.66
CA PHE A 455 5.59 7.90 19.76
C PHE A 455 4.52 7.75 20.83
N CYS A 456 3.57 6.85 20.62
CA CYS A 456 2.71 6.33 21.66
C CYS A 456 2.80 4.82 21.63
N LEU A 457 3.33 4.24 22.71
CA LEU A 457 3.22 2.81 22.93
C LEU A 457 1.85 2.49 23.53
N ARG A 458 1.35 1.30 23.21
CA ARG A 458 0.11 0.75 23.74
C ARG A 458 0.07 0.78 25.27
N GLU A 459 1.18 0.44 25.90
CA GLU A 459 1.34 0.44 27.36
C GLU A 459 1.24 1.86 27.93
N TRP A 460 1.82 2.86 27.25
CA TRP A 460 1.74 4.25 27.70
C TRP A 460 0.31 4.80 27.59
N TYR A 461 -0.41 4.40 26.54
CA TYR A 461 -1.82 4.77 26.38
C TYR A 461 -2.68 4.14 27.49
N TRP A 462 -2.48 2.86 27.79
CA TRP A 462 -3.22 2.16 28.83
C TRP A 462 -2.86 2.60 30.25
N GLU A 463 -1.60 2.95 30.52
CA GLU A 463 -1.21 3.58 31.79
C GLU A 463 -1.99 4.89 32.01
N LYS A 464 -2.16 5.67 30.94
CA LYS A 464 -2.90 6.94 30.98
C LYS A 464 -4.42 6.77 31.01
N PHE A 465 -4.94 5.73 30.37
CA PHE A 465 -6.36 5.40 30.31
C PHE A 465 -6.61 3.92 30.67
N PRO A 466 -6.44 3.51 31.95
CA PRO A 466 -6.52 2.10 32.35
C PRO A 466 -7.86 1.43 32.03
N GLN A 467 -8.95 2.19 32.04
CA GLN A 467 -10.28 1.71 31.69
C GLN A 467 -10.41 1.20 30.24
N ASN A 468 -9.48 1.60 29.36
CA ASN A 468 -9.45 1.19 27.96
C ASN A 468 -8.62 -0.09 27.74
N HIS A 469 -7.96 -0.64 28.77
CA HIS A 469 -7.15 -1.86 28.68
C HIS A 469 -8.00 -3.12 28.37
N HIS A 470 -9.24 -3.17 28.88
CA HIS A 470 -10.14 -4.33 28.76
C HIS A 470 -11.20 -4.20 27.65
N HIS A 471 -11.17 -3.12 26.87
CA HIS A 471 -12.00 -3.01 25.67
C HIS A 471 -11.38 -3.86 24.54
N SER A 472 -11.38 -5.20 24.70
CA SER A 472 -11.26 -6.10 23.56
C SER A 472 -12.63 -6.19 22.87
N LEU A 473 -12.65 -6.32 21.54
CA LEU A 473 -13.81 -6.36 20.65
C LEU A 473 -15.05 -7.02 21.28
N LYS A 474 -15.88 -6.26 22.00
CA LYS A 474 -17.28 -6.63 22.19
C LYS A 474 -17.94 -6.41 20.84
N THR A 475 -18.16 -7.50 20.14
CA THR A 475 -18.95 -7.58 18.91
C THR A 475 -20.18 -6.69 19.06
N PHE A 476 -20.26 -5.66 18.23
CA PHE A 476 -21.42 -4.77 18.14
C PHE A 476 -22.63 -5.59 17.68
N ILE A 477 -23.40 -6.11 18.63
CA ILE A 477 -24.81 -6.42 18.43
C ILE A 477 -25.57 -5.25 19.03
N ASN A 478 -26.38 -4.62 18.18
CA ASN A 478 -27.26 -3.50 18.50
C ASN A 478 -27.97 -3.68 19.84
N GLU A 479 -27.63 -2.83 20.81
CA GLU A 479 -28.49 -2.54 21.96
C GLU A 479 -28.77 -1.04 22.01
N HIS A 480 -29.57 -0.58 21.05
CA HIS A 480 -30.40 0.61 21.22
C HIS A 480 -31.74 0.36 20.51
N ASN A 481 -32.67 -0.22 21.28
CA ASN A 481 -34.09 0.13 21.19
C ASN A 481 -34.31 1.44 21.96
#